data_AF-A0A962V7T5-F1
#
_entry.id   AF-A0A962V7T5-F1
#
_cell.length_a   1.000
_cell.length_b   1.000
_cell.length_c   1.000
_cell.angle_alpha   90.00
_cell.angle_beta   90.00
_cell.angle_gamma   90.00
#
_symmetry.space_group_name_H-M   'P 1'
#
loop_
_entity.id
_entity.type
_entity.pdbx_description
1 polymer ?
#
loop_
_entity_poly.entity_id
_entity_poly.type
_entity_poly.pdbx_seq_one_letter_code
_entity_poly.pdbx_strand_id
1 'polypeptide(L)'
;QTLRLQQQTLQQQLQEQQSLAQAEQGRLASLQTLQDEILQRGEHLSWLREHHLGEQTEALLTAIQVEPGWEPAVEMVLADWLDAFCLPPGQDAADTLLAELSALPQAELKLILQPAATSTTAASVEHTATDSLAQRVRAPAALQRLLERVLVSADSVSALARRSALQAGQSVVTPDGVWLGPDWLRIQRGQAASGGLLQREQDIRETQQQLAARRENIELLAATQEQQQQQLETLQEQIDSARTELNAETREHTRLLNQVDLLEQRAASVQQRQQALVLETVELATELEQTRGELATARQRLAQTLQEMSTFEQQQVDFTTRRQQLQEALEDCGAQRENARQALTEQKLRAQSWQAECSQLRQSIERVQSQLEQIRQRLQELHSRAPGDDVTALRSQLDQCLQQQLTSEQRLTDARQALAEQEQAIRALERSRGELDKRVSSLREAIQAQQLICHEAQVRRQTLVDQINELELDLSVVLQALPDTAAEADWVKRIEAVATRIQRLGAINLAA
;
A
#
# COMPACT_ATOMS: atom_id res chain seq x y z
N GLN A 1 -23.32 20.72 27.30
CA GLN A 1 -23.55 20.00 28.58
C GLN A 1 -24.04 20.95 29.67
N THR A 2 -23.39 22.10 29.87
CA THR A 2 -23.82 23.16 30.81
C THR A 2 -25.26 23.64 30.58
N LEU A 3 -25.66 23.94 29.34
CA LEU A 3 -27.04 24.34 28.99
C LEU A 3 -28.09 23.27 29.33
N ARG A 4 -27.75 21.97 29.22
CA ARG A 4 -28.68 20.88 29.59
C ARG A 4 -28.91 20.81 31.09
N LEU A 5 -27.86 21.06 31.90
CA LEU A 5 -28.00 21.16 33.35
C LEU A 5 -28.86 22.37 33.74
N GLN A 6 -28.64 23.52 33.09
CA GLN A 6 -29.45 24.72 33.31
C GLN A 6 -30.94 24.50 32.96
N GLN A 7 -31.23 23.79 31.86
CA GLN A 7 -32.60 23.42 31.48
C GLN A 7 -33.27 22.53 32.53
N GLN A 8 -32.54 21.53 33.06
CA GLN A 8 -33.05 20.67 34.13
C GLN A 8 -33.36 21.47 35.40
N THR A 9 -32.48 22.39 35.80
CA THR A 9 -32.73 23.24 36.97
C THR A 9 -33.91 24.19 36.77
N LEU A 10 -34.08 24.77 35.58
CA LEU A 10 -35.23 25.62 35.27
C LEU A 10 -36.54 24.83 35.25
N GLN A 11 -36.52 23.61 34.71
CA GLN A 11 -37.68 22.74 34.69
C GLN A 11 -38.11 22.34 36.12
N GLN A 12 -37.16 22.09 37.01
CA GLN A 12 -37.44 21.85 38.44
C GLN A 12 -38.04 23.09 39.11
N GLN A 13 -37.44 24.28 38.91
CA GLN A 13 -37.95 25.54 39.46
C GLN A 13 -39.37 25.86 38.97
N LEU A 14 -39.65 25.61 37.68
CA LEU A 14 -40.97 25.82 37.10
C LEU A 14 -42.00 24.85 37.70
N GLN A 15 -41.66 23.56 37.86
CA GLN A 15 -42.52 22.58 38.52
C GLN A 15 -42.80 22.95 39.98
N GLU A 16 -41.78 23.41 40.71
CA GLU A 16 -41.92 23.88 42.08
C GLU A 16 -42.87 25.08 42.16
N GLN A 17 -42.68 26.12 41.34
CA GLN A 17 -43.56 27.30 41.33
C GLN A 17 -44.99 26.96 40.93
N GLN A 18 -45.19 26.08 39.94
CA GLN A 18 -46.52 25.59 39.55
C GLN A 18 -47.21 24.84 40.68
N SER A 19 -46.48 23.98 41.41
CA SER A 19 -47.03 23.25 42.55
C SER A 19 -47.45 24.19 43.69
N LEU A 20 -46.64 25.22 43.97
CA LEU A 20 -46.94 26.25 44.98
C LEU A 20 -48.14 27.09 44.55
N ALA A 21 -48.20 27.52 43.28
CA ALA A 21 -49.34 28.27 42.77
C ALA A 21 -50.64 27.46 42.84
N GLN A 22 -50.60 26.16 42.56
CA GLN A 22 -51.74 25.25 42.70
C GLN A 22 -52.19 25.11 44.16
N ALA A 23 -51.24 25.01 45.10
CA ALA A 23 -51.53 24.95 46.52
C ALA A 23 -52.19 26.25 47.03
N GLU A 24 -51.65 27.42 46.66
CA GLU A 24 -52.24 28.72 47.00
C GLU A 24 -53.61 28.93 46.34
N GLN A 25 -53.79 28.45 45.11
CA GLN A 25 -55.10 28.48 44.44
C GLN A 25 -56.13 27.61 45.19
N GLY A 26 -55.72 26.44 45.67
CA GLY A 26 -56.56 25.59 46.51
C GLY A 26 -56.90 26.25 47.85
N ARG A 27 -55.93 26.89 48.50
CA ARG A 27 -56.12 27.65 49.74
C ARG A 27 -57.10 28.81 49.53
N LEU A 28 -56.88 29.62 48.49
CA LEU A 28 -57.76 30.72 48.12
C LEU A 28 -59.19 30.24 47.90
N ALA A 29 -59.39 29.17 47.12
CA ALA A 29 -60.71 28.60 46.89
C ALA A 29 -61.38 28.17 48.20
N SER A 30 -60.63 27.51 49.10
CA SER A 30 -61.15 27.10 50.41
C SER A 30 -61.54 28.27 51.31
N LEU A 31 -60.76 29.37 51.30
CA LEU A 31 -61.06 30.59 52.07
C LEU A 31 -62.30 31.30 51.51
N GLN A 32 -62.41 31.41 50.18
CA GLN A 32 -63.56 32.01 49.50
C GLN A 32 -64.84 31.21 49.75
N THR A 33 -64.82 29.89 49.63
CA THR A 33 -66.00 29.05 49.90
C THR A 33 -66.48 29.19 51.34
N LEU A 34 -65.56 29.21 52.30
CA LEU A 34 -65.91 29.40 53.71
C LEU A 34 -66.49 30.79 53.98
N GLN A 35 -66.00 31.81 53.28
CA GLN A 35 -66.50 33.19 53.41
C GLN A 35 -67.90 33.33 52.79
N ASP A 36 -68.13 32.74 51.62
CA ASP A 36 -69.43 32.76 50.93
C ASP A 36 -70.52 31.99 51.68
N GLU A 37 -70.18 30.83 52.28
CA GLU A 37 -71.10 30.04 53.11
C GLU A 37 -71.62 30.81 54.33
N ILE A 38 -70.76 31.63 54.96
CA ILE A 38 -71.12 32.41 56.14
C ILE A 38 -71.94 33.65 55.78
N LEU A 39 -71.68 34.24 54.62
CA LEU A 39 -72.32 35.50 54.21
C LEU A 39 -73.61 35.28 53.40
N GLN A 40 -73.89 34.06 52.94
CA GLN A 40 -75.10 33.69 52.16
C GLN A 40 -75.42 34.68 51.02
N ARG A 41 -74.38 35.29 50.41
CA ARG A 41 -74.51 36.44 49.48
C ARG A 41 -75.13 36.11 48.13
N GLY A 42 -75.31 34.83 47.80
CA GLY A 42 -75.73 34.37 46.46
C GLY A 42 -77.06 34.97 46.01
N GLU A 43 -78.09 34.91 46.85
CA GLU A 43 -79.44 35.38 46.53
C GLU A 43 -79.52 36.93 46.52
N HIS A 44 -78.78 37.59 47.41
CA HIS A 44 -78.70 39.05 47.49
C HIS A 44 -78.01 39.66 46.26
N LEU A 45 -76.94 39.04 45.78
CA LEU A 45 -76.24 39.48 44.57
C LEU A 45 -77.07 39.28 43.30
N SER A 46 -77.87 38.21 43.19
CA SER A 46 -78.81 38.05 42.07
C SER A 46 -79.88 39.15 42.08
N TRP A 47 -80.45 39.45 43.24
CA TRP A 47 -81.46 40.51 43.38
C TRP A 47 -80.88 41.89 43.01
N LEU A 48 -79.70 42.23 43.52
CA LEU A 48 -79.04 43.50 43.17
C LEU A 48 -78.76 43.62 41.65
N ARG A 49 -78.44 42.52 40.97
CA ARG A 49 -78.25 42.50 39.50
C ARG A 49 -79.57 42.68 38.74
N GLU A 50 -80.64 42.04 39.18
CA GLU A 50 -81.98 42.18 38.59
C GLU A 50 -82.46 43.64 38.61
N HIS A 51 -82.07 44.39 39.64
CA HIS A 51 -82.40 45.80 39.83
C HIS A 51 -81.33 46.78 39.30
N HIS A 52 -80.42 46.33 38.42
CA HIS A 52 -79.35 47.15 37.79
C HIS A 52 -78.33 47.80 38.75
N LEU A 53 -78.29 47.38 40.01
CA LEU A 53 -77.39 47.91 41.04
C LEU A 53 -76.19 47.00 41.32
N GLY A 54 -76.19 45.77 40.77
CA GLY A 54 -75.19 44.75 41.04
C GLY A 54 -73.77 45.05 40.52
N GLU A 55 -73.62 45.86 39.48
CA GLU A 55 -72.28 46.20 38.92
C GLU A 55 -71.60 47.36 39.65
N GLN A 56 -72.37 48.16 40.39
CA GLN A 56 -71.89 49.36 41.08
C GLN A 56 -71.86 49.21 42.60
N THR A 57 -72.26 48.05 43.11
CA THR A 57 -72.27 47.74 44.55
C THR A 57 -71.00 47.00 44.94
N GLU A 58 -70.36 47.49 46.00
CA GLU A 58 -69.21 46.82 46.61
C GLU A 58 -69.63 46.25 47.96
N ALA A 59 -69.21 45.01 48.28
CA ALA A 59 -69.47 44.46 49.61
C ALA A 59 -68.70 45.28 50.65
N LEU A 60 -69.31 45.56 51.81
CA LEU A 60 -68.65 46.35 52.83
C LEU A 60 -67.35 45.71 53.30
N LEU A 61 -67.36 44.38 53.44
CA LEU A 61 -66.19 43.61 53.83
C LEU A 61 -64.99 43.87 52.90
N THR A 62 -65.24 44.12 51.60
CA THR A 62 -64.18 44.47 50.66
C THR A 62 -63.80 45.95 50.71
N ALA A 63 -64.74 46.83 51.02
CA ALA A 63 -64.49 48.27 51.12
C ALA A 63 -63.75 48.71 52.41
N ILE A 64 -63.66 47.84 53.43
CA ILE A 64 -62.99 48.13 54.71
C ILE A 64 -61.53 47.68 54.68
N GLN A 65 -60.64 48.50 55.26
CA GLN A 65 -59.28 48.11 55.65
C GLN A 65 -59.04 48.45 57.12
N VAL A 66 -58.60 47.47 57.90
CA VAL A 66 -58.34 47.62 59.34
C VAL A 66 -56.84 47.53 59.61
N GLU A 67 -56.37 48.30 60.60
CA GLU A 67 -54.99 48.18 61.10
C GLU A 67 -54.79 46.85 61.85
N PRO A 68 -53.65 46.14 61.64
CA PRO A 68 -53.40 44.84 62.25
C PRO A 68 -53.56 44.84 63.77
N GLY A 69 -54.33 43.89 64.29
CA GLY A 69 -54.63 43.73 65.72
C GLY A 69 -55.94 44.38 66.16
N TRP A 70 -56.58 45.19 65.30
CA TRP A 70 -57.89 45.80 65.57
C TRP A 70 -59.05 45.06 64.90
N GLU A 71 -58.81 44.01 64.13
CA GLU A 71 -59.85 43.25 63.43
C GLU A 71 -60.97 42.77 64.35
N PRO A 72 -60.69 42.18 65.55
CA PRO A 72 -61.75 41.72 66.44
C PRO A 72 -62.58 42.87 67.02
N ALA A 73 -61.96 44.03 67.25
CA ALA A 73 -62.64 45.22 67.74
C ALA A 73 -63.59 45.80 66.68
N VAL A 74 -63.16 45.85 65.43
CA VAL A 74 -63.96 46.36 64.31
C VAL A 74 -65.07 45.38 63.95
N GLU A 75 -64.77 44.08 63.95
CA GLU A 75 -65.77 43.03 63.74
C GLU A 75 -66.84 43.05 64.83
N MET A 76 -66.47 43.27 66.10
CA MET A 76 -67.43 43.38 67.20
C MET A 76 -68.37 44.59 67.05
N VAL A 77 -67.84 45.72 66.59
CA VAL A 77 -68.61 46.98 66.43
C VAL A 77 -69.47 46.96 65.17
N LEU A 78 -68.98 46.37 64.08
CA LEU A 78 -69.65 46.31 62.79
C LEU A 78 -70.26 44.94 62.50
N ALA A 79 -70.36 44.02 63.47
CA ALA A 79 -70.81 42.64 63.27
C ALA A 79 -72.08 42.55 62.45
N ASP A 80 -73.05 43.39 62.78
CA ASP A 80 -74.35 43.42 62.14
C ASP A 80 -74.33 44.14 60.78
N TRP A 81 -73.21 44.72 60.35
CA TRP A 81 -73.08 45.46 59.09
C TRP A 81 -72.04 44.88 58.13
N LEU A 82 -71.20 43.91 58.53
CA LEU A 82 -70.10 43.37 57.70
C LEU A 82 -70.59 42.66 56.42
N ASP A 83 -71.82 42.15 56.42
CA ASP A 83 -72.53 41.56 55.29
C ASP A 83 -73.23 42.61 54.39
N ALA A 84 -73.19 43.90 54.75
CA ALA A 84 -73.84 44.96 54.01
C ALA A 84 -73.18 45.24 52.65
N PHE A 85 -73.94 45.82 51.73
CA PHE A 85 -73.44 46.34 50.46
C PHE A 85 -73.37 47.86 50.49
N CYS A 86 -72.25 48.40 50.00
CA CYS A 86 -72.05 49.84 49.82
C CYS A 86 -72.62 50.26 48.47
N LEU A 87 -73.59 51.18 48.51
CA LEU A 87 -74.13 51.81 47.32
C LEU A 87 -73.30 53.05 46.94
N PRO A 88 -73.15 53.35 45.64
CA PRO A 88 -72.47 54.56 45.20
C PRO A 88 -73.22 55.83 45.67
N PRO A 89 -72.54 56.97 45.80
CA PRO A 89 -73.15 58.21 46.27
C PRO A 89 -74.18 58.73 45.27
N GLY A 90 -75.44 58.88 45.70
CA GLY A 90 -76.54 59.43 44.89
C GLY A 90 -77.86 59.50 45.68
N GLN A 91 -78.67 60.52 45.43
CA GLN A 91 -79.95 60.72 46.14
C GLN A 91 -81.05 59.75 45.67
N ASP A 92 -80.97 59.26 44.43
CA ASP A 92 -82.06 58.50 43.81
C ASP A 92 -82.01 56.99 44.09
N ALA A 93 -80.85 56.45 44.50
CA ALA A 93 -80.66 55.02 44.71
C ALA A 93 -81.41 54.48 45.95
N ALA A 94 -81.51 55.29 47.02
CA ALA A 94 -82.24 54.90 48.22
C ALA A 94 -83.77 54.90 47.97
N ASP A 95 -84.27 55.91 47.27
CA ASP A 95 -85.70 56.11 47.02
C ASP A 95 -86.26 55.08 46.03
N THR A 96 -85.48 54.71 45.00
CA THR A 96 -85.83 53.62 44.07
C THR A 96 -85.85 52.27 44.76
N LEU A 97 -84.88 51.99 45.63
CA LEU A 97 -84.83 50.74 46.41
C LEU A 97 -85.97 50.61 47.42
N LEU A 98 -86.34 51.70 48.10
CA LEU A 98 -87.47 51.73 49.04
C LEU A 98 -88.81 51.42 48.35
N ALA A 99 -88.97 51.78 47.08
CA ALA A 99 -90.19 51.50 46.31
C ALA A 99 -90.31 50.01 45.91
N GLU A 100 -89.20 49.28 45.82
CA GLU A 100 -89.13 47.91 45.30
C GLU A 100 -88.92 46.85 46.40
N LEU A 101 -88.95 47.26 47.67
CA LEU A 101 -88.79 46.40 48.87
C LEU A 101 -89.78 45.23 48.95
N SER A 102 -90.93 45.31 48.26
CA SER A 102 -91.95 44.27 48.29
C SER A 102 -91.55 42.97 47.56
N ALA A 103 -90.50 43.01 46.73
CA ALA A 103 -90.00 41.89 45.95
C ALA A 103 -88.80 41.16 46.60
N LEU A 104 -88.43 41.48 47.84
CA LEU A 104 -87.23 40.97 48.48
C LEU A 104 -87.38 39.49 48.93
N PRO A 105 -86.52 38.56 48.48
CA PRO A 105 -86.67 37.13 48.75
C PRO A 105 -86.06 36.69 50.11
N GLN A 106 -86.62 37.12 51.25
CA GLN A 106 -86.17 36.80 52.65
C GLN A 106 -84.69 37.20 52.97
N ALA A 107 -84.19 37.40 54.20
CA ALA A 107 -84.78 37.82 55.48
C ALA A 107 -84.11 39.12 56.03
N GLU A 108 -82.97 39.57 55.48
CA GLU A 108 -82.33 40.83 55.89
C GLU A 108 -81.34 41.32 54.80
N LEU A 109 -81.61 42.47 54.19
CA LEU A 109 -80.67 43.14 53.28
C LEU A 109 -80.17 44.43 53.93
N LYS A 110 -78.84 44.53 54.05
CA LYS A 110 -78.19 45.67 54.69
C LYS A 110 -77.47 46.49 53.64
N LEU A 111 -77.79 47.77 53.60
CA LEU A 111 -77.28 48.70 52.60
C LEU A 111 -76.68 49.91 53.31
N ILE A 112 -75.48 50.29 52.87
CA ILE A 112 -74.80 51.49 53.34
C ILE A 112 -74.93 52.54 52.27
N LEU A 113 -75.72 53.57 52.59
CA LEU A 113 -75.94 54.73 51.75
C LEU A 113 -74.80 55.73 51.97
N GLN A 114 -73.99 55.95 50.94
CA GLN A 114 -72.95 56.95 51.00
C GLN A 114 -73.57 58.36 50.84
N PRO A 115 -73.20 59.32 51.71
CA PRO A 115 -73.71 60.68 51.58
C PRO A 115 -73.23 61.30 50.26
N ALA A 116 -74.12 62.05 49.60
CA ALA A 116 -73.72 62.90 48.48
C ALA A 116 -72.60 63.86 48.94
N ALA A 117 -71.58 64.04 48.10
CA ALA A 117 -70.32 64.73 48.40
C ALA A 117 -70.45 66.21 48.86
N THR A 118 -71.66 66.75 48.94
CA THR A 118 -71.98 68.13 49.31
C THR A 118 -72.41 68.33 50.77
N SER A 119 -72.44 67.28 51.60
CA SER A 119 -72.78 67.37 53.03
C SER A 119 -71.58 67.18 53.96
N THR A 120 -70.52 67.96 53.74
CA THR A 120 -69.62 68.37 54.84
C THR A 120 -70.32 69.46 55.65
N THR A 121 -71.23 69.07 56.54
CA THR A 121 -71.48 69.88 57.73
C THR A 121 -70.24 69.80 58.60
N ALA A 122 -69.30 70.71 58.32
CA ALA A 122 -68.35 71.22 59.30
C ALA A 122 -69.15 71.90 60.43
N ALA A 123 -69.69 71.09 61.34
CA ALA A 123 -70.12 71.52 62.65
C ALA A 123 -69.16 70.89 63.67
N SER A 124 -68.10 71.63 63.96
CA SER A 124 -67.32 71.62 65.20
C SER A 124 -67.45 70.40 66.10
N VAL A 125 -66.50 69.48 66.00
CA VAL A 125 -65.91 68.85 67.19
C VAL A 125 -64.40 68.98 67.04
N GLU A 126 -63.80 69.98 67.70
CA GLU A 126 -62.34 70.15 67.87
C GLU A 126 -61.71 69.04 68.75
N HIS A 127 -62.29 67.85 68.76
CA HIS A 127 -61.79 66.65 69.42
C HIS A 127 -62.11 65.46 68.52
N THR A 128 -61.37 65.29 67.42
CA THR A 128 -61.03 63.93 67.00
C THR A 128 -60.14 63.38 68.10
N ALA A 129 -60.76 62.90 69.18
CA ALA A 129 -60.04 62.23 70.24
C ALA A 129 -59.14 61.19 69.56
N THR A 130 -57.84 61.25 69.83
CA THR A 130 -56.80 60.26 69.41
C THR A 130 -57.14 58.82 69.80
N ASP A 131 -58.24 58.67 70.54
CA ASP A 131 -58.74 57.49 71.16
C ASP A 131 -60.00 56.99 70.43
N SER A 132 -60.23 57.28 69.14
CA SER A 132 -61.40 56.80 68.37
C SER A 132 -61.06 55.65 67.42
N LEU A 133 -61.99 54.70 67.27
CA LEU A 133 -61.86 53.53 66.38
C LEU A 133 -61.84 53.94 64.91
N ALA A 134 -62.45 55.07 64.56
CA ALA A 134 -62.44 55.60 63.19
C ALA A 134 -61.01 55.87 62.65
N GLN A 135 -60.03 56.12 63.53
CA GLN A 135 -58.63 56.33 63.10
C GLN A 135 -57.91 55.03 62.73
N ARG A 136 -58.41 53.89 63.23
CA ARG A 136 -57.82 52.56 63.05
C ARG A 136 -58.40 51.81 61.85
N VAL A 137 -59.37 52.41 61.16
CA VAL A 137 -60.13 51.79 60.07
C VAL A 137 -60.27 52.75 58.90
N ARG A 138 -59.90 52.32 57.70
CA ARG A 138 -60.32 52.97 56.46
C ARG A 138 -61.63 52.33 56.02
N ALA A 139 -62.72 53.06 56.20
CA ALA A 139 -64.08 52.65 55.82
C ALA A 139 -64.78 53.78 55.05
N PRO A 140 -65.88 53.48 54.33
CA PRO A 140 -66.74 54.50 53.70
C PRO A 140 -67.19 55.58 54.70
N ALA A 141 -67.36 56.82 54.22
CA ALA A 141 -67.66 57.99 55.05
C ALA A 141 -68.90 57.84 55.95
N ALA A 142 -69.89 57.05 55.50
CA ALA A 142 -71.10 56.75 56.28
C ALA A 142 -70.78 55.98 57.59
N LEU A 143 -69.83 55.04 57.54
CA LEU A 143 -69.40 54.27 58.70
C LEU A 143 -68.39 55.01 59.56
N GLN A 144 -67.58 55.90 58.98
CA GLN A 144 -66.65 56.73 59.75
C GLN A 144 -67.37 57.49 60.87
N ARG A 145 -68.55 58.06 60.60
CA ARG A 145 -69.38 58.75 61.60
C ARG A 145 -69.86 57.85 62.74
N LEU A 146 -70.11 56.56 62.45
CA LEU A 146 -70.50 55.59 63.48
C LEU A 146 -69.29 55.21 64.35
N LEU A 147 -68.14 54.99 63.70
CA LEU A 147 -66.88 54.62 64.37
C LEU A 147 -66.28 55.79 65.17
N GLU A 148 -66.55 57.04 64.80
CA GLU A 148 -66.09 58.24 65.54
C GLU A 148 -66.55 58.24 67.00
N ARG A 149 -67.76 57.75 67.27
CA ARG A 149 -68.35 57.66 68.62
C ARG A 149 -67.89 56.45 69.41
N VAL A 150 -67.12 55.57 68.80
CA VAL A 150 -66.53 54.40 69.45
C VAL A 150 -65.10 54.75 69.83
N LEU A 151 -64.88 54.92 71.14
CA LEU A 151 -63.56 55.13 71.70
C LEU A 151 -62.80 53.81 71.83
N VAL A 152 -61.50 53.91 71.92
CA VAL A 152 -60.54 52.82 71.95
C VAL A 152 -59.85 52.80 73.30
N SER A 153 -59.61 51.60 73.82
CA SER A 153 -58.83 51.37 75.04
C SER A 153 -57.91 50.17 74.84
N ALA A 154 -56.73 50.19 75.46
CA ALA A 154 -55.76 49.10 75.34
C ALA A 154 -56.25 47.81 76.00
N ASP A 155 -56.88 47.91 77.18
CA ASP A 155 -57.27 46.75 77.99
C ASP A 155 -58.72 46.85 78.49
N SER A 156 -59.29 45.70 78.85
CA SER A 156 -60.63 45.62 79.44
C SER A 156 -60.77 46.38 80.76
N VAL A 157 -59.71 46.45 81.57
CA VAL A 157 -59.68 47.21 82.84
C VAL A 157 -59.73 48.71 82.59
N SER A 158 -58.92 49.21 81.64
CA SER A 158 -58.91 50.63 81.27
C SER A 158 -60.22 51.04 80.58
N ALA A 159 -60.84 50.14 79.81
CA ALA A 159 -62.15 50.37 79.22
C ALA A 159 -63.24 50.54 80.30
N LEU A 160 -63.24 49.70 81.34
CA LEU A 160 -64.18 49.80 82.47
C LEU A 160 -64.00 51.09 83.27
N ALA A 161 -62.76 51.53 83.49
CA ALA A 161 -62.48 52.79 84.20
C ALA A 161 -63.02 54.02 83.43
N ARG A 162 -63.04 53.95 82.09
CA ARG A 162 -63.57 55.02 81.23
C ARG A 162 -65.10 55.07 81.19
N ARG A 163 -65.80 54.03 81.68
CA ARG A 163 -67.26 53.90 81.60
C ARG A 163 -68.02 55.08 82.20
N SER A 164 -67.58 55.61 83.35
CA SER A 164 -68.26 56.74 84.01
C SER A 164 -68.05 58.08 83.32
N ALA A 165 -67.08 58.18 82.41
CA ALA A 165 -66.76 59.40 81.66
C ALA A 165 -67.39 59.41 80.25
N LEU A 166 -68.13 58.38 79.87
CA LEU A 166 -68.74 58.29 78.54
C LEU A 166 -69.91 59.27 78.41
N GLN A 167 -69.90 60.05 77.32
CA GLN A 167 -71.01 60.89 76.95
C GLN A 167 -72.15 60.06 76.32
N ALA A 168 -73.33 60.67 76.23
CA ALA A 168 -74.47 60.04 75.57
C ALA A 168 -74.11 59.61 74.14
N GLY A 169 -74.29 58.32 73.83
CA GLY A 169 -73.97 57.75 72.52
C GLY A 169 -72.51 57.36 72.29
N GLN A 170 -71.62 57.52 73.28
CA GLN A 170 -70.25 57.00 73.21
C GLN A 170 -70.15 55.58 73.78
N SER A 171 -69.24 54.79 73.22
CA SER A 171 -68.88 53.46 73.71
C SER A 171 -67.36 53.27 73.66
N VAL A 172 -66.83 52.26 74.36
CA VAL A 172 -65.39 51.93 74.35
C VAL A 172 -65.22 50.50 73.87
N VAL A 173 -64.29 50.28 72.94
CA VAL A 173 -63.87 48.95 72.49
C VAL A 173 -62.39 48.71 72.79
N THR A 174 -62.05 47.44 72.97
CA THR A 174 -60.67 46.96 73.17
C THR A 174 -60.25 46.07 72.01
N PRO A 175 -58.94 45.94 71.71
CA PRO A 175 -58.45 45.06 70.65
C PRO A 175 -58.87 43.59 70.86
N ASP A 176 -59.05 43.17 72.12
CA ASP A 176 -59.51 41.82 72.49
C ASP A 176 -61.01 41.56 72.20
N GLY A 177 -61.73 42.50 71.60
CA GLY A 177 -63.16 42.32 71.26
C GLY A 177 -64.12 42.51 72.44
N VAL A 178 -63.72 43.22 73.50
CA VAL A 178 -64.64 43.69 74.53
C VAL A 178 -65.17 45.07 74.15
N TRP A 179 -66.51 45.20 74.04
CA TRP A 179 -67.20 46.43 73.70
C TRP A 179 -68.17 46.82 74.82
N LEU A 180 -68.11 48.05 75.32
CA LEU A 180 -68.93 48.50 76.43
C LEU A 180 -69.48 49.92 76.25
N GLY A 181 -70.68 50.13 76.75
CA GLY A 181 -71.32 51.44 76.87
C GLY A 181 -71.58 51.81 78.33
N PRO A 182 -72.29 52.94 78.58
CA PRO A 182 -72.65 53.37 79.92
C PRO A 182 -73.45 52.33 80.71
N ASP A 183 -74.35 51.60 80.03
CA ASP A 183 -75.32 50.69 80.65
C ASP A 183 -75.27 49.24 80.12
N TRP A 184 -74.35 48.92 79.21
CA TRP A 184 -74.26 47.59 78.60
C TRP A 184 -72.80 47.18 78.34
N LEU A 185 -72.58 45.87 78.22
CA LEU A 185 -71.28 45.25 77.96
C LEU A 185 -71.50 44.05 77.03
N ARG A 186 -70.78 44.00 75.91
CA ARG A 186 -70.78 42.91 74.94
C ARG A 186 -69.35 42.34 74.89
N ILE A 187 -69.22 41.05 75.12
CA ILE A 187 -67.94 40.34 75.09
C ILE A 187 -68.06 39.24 74.04
N GLN A 188 -67.19 39.26 73.05
CA GLN A 188 -67.08 38.18 72.08
C GLN A 188 -65.81 37.39 72.39
N ARG A 189 -65.96 36.27 73.10
CA ARG A 189 -64.89 35.31 73.36
C ARG A 189 -65.14 34.06 72.52
N GLY A 190 -64.19 33.71 71.66
CA GLY A 190 -64.20 32.42 70.98
C GLY A 190 -65.00 32.37 69.67
N GLN A 191 -64.67 33.22 68.69
CA GLN A 191 -64.64 32.77 67.29
C GLN A 191 -63.20 32.27 67.04
N ALA A 192 -62.85 31.06 67.51
CA ALA A 192 -62.99 29.76 66.84
C ALA A 192 -62.06 29.64 65.64
N ALA A 193 -60.91 28.97 65.85
CA ALA A 193 -60.00 28.21 64.96
C ALA A 193 -59.68 28.65 63.50
N SER A 194 -60.44 29.56 62.89
CA SER A 194 -60.37 29.95 61.48
C SER A 194 -60.35 31.47 61.26
N GLY A 195 -60.06 32.26 62.29
CA GLY A 195 -59.96 33.73 62.21
C GLY A 195 -61.31 34.45 62.03
N GLY A 196 -61.34 35.75 62.34
CA GLY A 196 -62.50 36.62 62.13
C GLY A 196 -62.81 36.85 60.64
N LEU A 197 -64.02 37.36 60.32
CA LEU A 197 -64.42 37.62 58.92
C LEU A 197 -63.47 38.59 58.20
N LEU A 198 -62.98 39.61 58.92
CA LEU A 198 -62.03 40.59 58.39
C LEU A 198 -60.63 40.02 58.20
N GLN A 199 -60.19 39.12 59.09
CA GLN A 199 -58.90 38.44 58.95
C GLN A 199 -58.88 37.53 57.73
N ARG A 200 -59.97 36.80 57.46
CA ARG A 200 -60.08 35.98 56.25
C ARG A 200 -60.08 36.80 54.97
N GLU A 201 -60.74 37.95 54.96
CA GLU A 201 -60.71 38.87 53.82
C GLU A 201 -59.29 39.38 53.55
N GLN A 202 -58.54 39.72 54.60
CA GLN A 202 -57.11 40.06 54.48
C GLN A 202 -56.30 38.87 53.94
N ASP A 203 -56.49 37.66 54.48
CA ASP A 203 -55.81 36.44 54.02
C ASP A 203 -56.12 36.14 52.54
N ILE A 204 -57.36 36.34 52.09
CA ILE A 204 -57.77 36.17 50.70
C ILE A 204 -57.03 37.16 49.80
N ARG A 205 -56.94 38.43 50.19
CA ARG A 205 -56.20 39.45 49.42
C ARG A 205 -54.72 39.15 49.34
N GLU A 206 -54.12 38.77 50.45
CA GLU A 206 -52.70 38.42 50.49
C GLU A 206 -52.44 37.20 49.59
N THR A 207 -53.26 36.15 49.72
CA THR A 207 -53.15 34.94 48.90
C THR A 207 -53.36 35.25 47.41
N GLN A 208 -54.30 36.14 47.06
CA GLN A 208 -54.52 36.60 45.68
C GLN A 208 -53.31 37.35 45.12
N GLN A 209 -52.71 38.26 45.88
CA GLN A 209 -51.52 39.00 45.47
C GLN A 209 -50.31 38.06 45.28
N GLN A 210 -50.10 37.14 46.22
CA GLN A 210 -49.03 36.15 46.13
C GLN A 210 -49.21 35.23 44.92
N LEU A 211 -50.44 34.79 44.64
CA LEU A 211 -50.77 33.96 43.50
C LEU A 211 -50.58 34.70 42.16
N ALA A 212 -50.93 35.97 42.08
CA ALA A 212 -50.65 36.80 40.90
C ALA A 212 -49.15 36.92 40.63
N ALA A 213 -48.35 37.24 41.66
CA ALA A 213 -46.90 37.32 41.55
C ALA A 213 -46.26 35.97 41.16
N ARG A 214 -46.78 34.85 41.69
CA ARG A 214 -46.32 33.51 41.29
C ARG A 214 -46.66 33.17 39.84
N ARG A 215 -47.85 33.53 39.36
CA ARG A 215 -48.24 33.32 37.95
C ARG A 215 -47.33 34.07 37.00
N GLU A 216 -47.02 35.33 37.29
CA GLU A 216 -46.06 36.13 36.51
C GLU A 216 -44.67 35.47 36.49
N ASN A 217 -44.18 34.98 37.63
CA ASN A 217 -42.91 34.25 37.68
C ASN A 217 -42.94 32.95 36.86
N ILE A 218 -44.04 32.21 36.86
CA ILE A 218 -44.20 30.99 36.05
C ILE A 218 -44.14 31.33 34.56
N GLU A 219 -44.79 32.41 34.12
CA GLU A 219 -44.76 32.86 32.73
C GLU A 219 -43.35 33.25 32.29
N LEU A 220 -42.62 34.00 33.12
CA LEU A 220 -41.22 34.36 32.88
C LEU A 220 -40.33 33.12 32.79
N LEU A 221 -40.45 32.19 33.74
CA LEU A 221 -39.67 30.95 33.75
C LEU A 221 -39.99 30.09 32.52
N ALA A 222 -41.25 29.96 32.13
CA ALA A 222 -41.67 29.22 30.94
C ALA A 222 -41.07 29.82 29.66
N ALA A 223 -41.11 31.14 29.51
CA ALA A 223 -40.51 31.83 28.37
C ALA A 223 -38.98 31.60 28.31
N THR A 224 -38.29 31.66 29.45
CA THR A 224 -36.85 31.37 29.50
C THR A 224 -36.52 29.92 29.15
N GLN A 225 -37.36 28.96 29.57
CA GLN A 225 -37.20 27.55 29.24
C GLN A 225 -37.34 27.31 27.73
N GLU A 226 -38.35 27.91 27.10
CA GLU A 226 -38.58 27.80 25.67
C GLU A 226 -37.42 28.40 24.86
N GLN A 227 -36.93 29.58 25.26
CA GLN A 227 -35.77 30.20 24.64
C GLN A 227 -34.51 29.32 24.75
N GLN A 228 -34.24 28.73 25.91
CA GLN A 228 -33.10 27.82 26.09
C GLN A 228 -33.25 26.53 25.28
N GLN A 229 -34.48 26.03 25.12
CA GLN A 229 -34.74 24.86 24.30
C GLN A 229 -34.44 25.15 22.81
N GLN A 230 -34.90 26.27 22.28
CA GLN A 230 -34.59 26.69 20.90
C GLN A 230 -33.08 26.89 20.69
N GLN A 231 -32.38 27.46 21.67
CA GLN A 231 -30.91 27.58 21.64
C GLN A 231 -30.21 26.22 21.63
N LEU A 232 -30.72 25.25 22.39
CA LEU A 232 -30.18 23.89 22.40
C LEU A 232 -30.42 23.15 21.08
N GLU A 233 -31.58 23.33 20.44
CA GLU A 233 -31.90 22.75 19.15
C GLU A 233 -31.00 23.32 18.05
N THR A 234 -30.88 24.65 17.96
CA THR A 234 -29.99 25.31 16.98
C THR A 234 -28.52 24.92 17.16
N LEU A 235 -28.02 24.82 18.40
CA LEU A 235 -26.65 24.35 18.66
C LEU A 235 -26.47 22.87 18.30
N GLN A 236 -27.49 22.03 18.47
CA GLN A 236 -27.43 20.62 18.06
C GLN A 236 -27.38 20.49 16.54
N GLU A 237 -28.19 21.26 15.82
CA GLU A 237 -28.16 21.32 14.36
C GLU A 237 -26.78 21.77 13.84
N GLN A 238 -26.17 22.78 14.48
CA GLN A 238 -24.81 23.23 14.14
C GLN A 238 -23.74 22.16 14.41
N ILE A 239 -23.88 21.39 15.50
CA ILE A 239 -22.96 20.29 15.80
C ILE A 239 -23.10 19.19 14.74
N ASP A 240 -24.33 18.84 14.37
CA ASP A 240 -24.57 17.78 13.39
C ASP A 240 -24.15 18.21 11.98
N SER A 241 -24.37 19.48 11.59
CA SER A 241 -23.85 20.01 10.33
C SER A 241 -22.31 19.98 10.29
N ALA A 242 -21.64 20.46 11.34
CA ALA A 242 -20.18 20.43 11.45
C ALA A 242 -19.63 18.99 11.42
N ARG A 243 -20.33 18.02 12.02
CA ARG A 243 -19.99 16.59 11.93
C ARG A 243 -20.13 16.06 10.52
N THR A 244 -21.18 16.42 9.80
CA THR A 244 -21.36 15.99 8.41
C THR A 244 -20.28 16.56 7.49
N GLU A 245 -19.90 17.82 7.67
CA GLU A 245 -18.80 18.46 6.95
C GLU A 245 -17.45 17.79 7.26
N LEU A 246 -17.14 17.57 8.54
CA LEU A 246 -15.93 16.84 8.95
C LEU A 246 -15.88 15.43 8.36
N ASN A 247 -17.00 14.72 8.34
CA ASN A 247 -17.11 13.39 7.74
C ASN A 247 -16.94 13.43 6.21
N ALA A 248 -17.36 14.50 5.53
CA ALA A 248 -17.13 14.68 4.10
C ALA A 248 -15.64 14.95 3.81
N GLU A 249 -15.01 15.86 4.55
CA GLU A 249 -13.58 16.19 4.42
C GLU A 249 -12.68 14.98 4.72
N THR A 250 -13.01 14.18 5.74
CA THR A 250 -12.26 12.95 6.04
C THR A 250 -12.41 11.88 4.94
N ARG A 251 -13.57 11.79 4.28
CA ARG A 251 -13.76 10.92 3.10
C ARG A 251 -12.94 11.39 1.91
N GLU A 252 -12.91 12.68 1.63
CA GLU A 252 -12.08 13.23 0.56
C GLU A 252 -10.58 13.08 0.88
N HIS A 253 -10.16 13.30 2.13
CA HIS A 253 -8.79 13.07 2.56
C HIS A 253 -8.35 11.61 2.40
N THR A 254 -9.17 10.65 2.85
CA THR A 254 -8.87 9.22 2.67
C THR A 254 -8.87 8.81 1.19
N ARG A 255 -9.75 9.39 0.37
CA ARG A 255 -9.74 9.21 -1.09
C ARG A 255 -8.44 9.72 -1.71
N LEU A 256 -7.98 10.91 -1.33
CA LEU A 256 -6.73 11.50 -1.83
C LEU A 256 -5.51 10.68 -1.39
N LEU A 257 -5.46 10.20 -0.13
CA LEU A 257 -4.41 9.30 0.34
C LEU A 257 -4.36 8.01 -0.48
N ASN A 258 -5.50 7.35 -0.70
CA ASN A 258 -5.56 6.14 -1.53
C ASN A 258 -5.11 6.41 -2.98
N GLN A 259 -5.37 7.61 -3.53
CA GLN A 259 -4.87 8.00 -4.84
C GLN A 259 -3.36 8.18 -4.85
N VAL A 260 -2.79 8.81 -3.82
CA VAL A 260 -1.34 8.95 -3.66
C VAL A 260 -0.69 7.56 -3.55
N ASP A 261 -1.20 6.68 -2.69
CA ASP A 261 -0.68 5.32 -2.53
C ASP A 261 -0.70 4.53 -3.86
N LEU A 262 -1.79 4.66 -4.63
CA LEU A 262 -1.88 4.03 -5.95
C LEU A 262 -0.85 4.60 -6.94
N LEU A 263 -0.63 5.91 -6.93
CA LEU A 263 0.38 6.56 -7.78
C LEU A 263 1.80 6.16 -7.38
N GLU A 264 2.08 6.05 -6.08
CA GLU A 264 3.37 5.58 -5.57
C GLU A 264 3.63 4.12 -5.96
N GLN A 265 2.65 3.24 -5.79
CA GLN A 265 2.76 1.84 -6.23
C GLN A 265 3.00 1.73 -7.75
N ARG A 266 2.30 2.54 -8.55
CA ARG A 266 2.52 2.61 -10.01
C ARG A 266 3.92 3.11 -10.33
N ALA A 267 4.39 4.16 -9.66
CA ALA A 267 5.73 4.69 -9.85
C ALA A 267 6.81 3.64 -9.51
N ALA A 268 6.66 2.94 -8.38
CA ALA A 268 7.55 1.86 -7.97
C ALA A 268 7.56 0.70 -8.98
N SER A 269 6.39 0.28 -9.47
CA SER A 269 6.27 -0.75 -10.51
C SER A 269 6.95 -0.34 -11.83
N VAL A 270 6.77 0.92 -12.25
CA VAL A 270 7.43 1.46 -13.45
C VAL A 270 8.94 1.51 -13.26
N GLN A 271 9.43 1.92 -12.09
CA GLN A 271 10.86 1.92 -11.77
C GLN A 271 11.46 0.51 -11.79
N GLN A 272 10.79 -0.47 -11.20
CA GLN A 272 11.23 -1.88 -11.25
C GLN A 272 11.27 -2.40 -12.70
N ARG A 273 10.26 -2.08 -13.50
CA ARG A 273 10.24 -2.47 -14.93
C ARG A 273 11.36 -1.78 -15.71
N GLN A 274 11.64 -0.50 -15.44
CA GLN A 274 12.77 0.20 -16.06
C GLN A 274 14.10 -0.46 -15.70
N GLN A 275 14.32 -0.81 -14.43
CA GLN A 275 15.52 -1.52 -14.00
C GLN A 275 15.66 -2.89 -14.69
N ALA A 276 14.57 -3.65 -14.78
CA ALA A 276 14.56 -4.94 -15.48
C ALA A 276 14.89 -4.79 -16.97
N LEU A 277 14.28 -3.81 -17.65
CA LEU A 277 14.58 -3.52 -19.06
C LEU A 277 16.03 -3.07 -19.26
N VAL A 278 16.60 -2.28 -18.34
CA VAL A 278 18.01 -1.89 -18.42
C VAL A 278 18.92 -3.12 -18.32
N LEU A 279 18.64 -4.04 -17.38
CA LEU A 279 19.40 -5.29 -17.28
C LEU A 279 19.27 -6.14 -18.55
N GLU A 280 18.05 -6.33 -19.05
CA GLU A 280 17.78 -7.06 -20.30
C GLU A 280 18.52 -6.44 -21.50
N THR A 281 18.57 -5.10 -21.60
CA THR A 281 19.33 -4.43 -22.68
C THR A 281 20.83 -4.66 -22.58
N VAL A 282 21.38 -4.76 -21.36
CA VAL A 282 22.80 -5.07 -21.16
C VAL A 282 23.07 -6.53 -21.52
N GLU A 283 22.22 -7.45 -21.08
CA GLU A 283 22.31 -8.88 -21.43
C GLU A 283 22.27 -9.07 -22.95
N LEU A 284 21.26 -8.51 -23.63
CA LEU A 284 21.14 -8.57 -25.09
C LEU A 284 22.34 -7.94 -25.81
N ALA A 285 22.92 -6.85 -25.28
CA ALA A 285 24.12 -6.26 -25.86
C ALA A 285 25.33 -7.22 -25.75
N THR A 286 25.49 -7.90 -24.62
CA THR A 286 26.56 -8.89 -24.44
C THR A 286 26.37 -10.12 -25.34
N GLU A 287 25.15 -10.64 -25.48
CA GLU A 287 24.83 -11.75 -26.40
C GLU A 287 25.10 -11.35 -27.86
N LEU A 288 24.77 -10.11 -28.24
CA LEU A 288 25.03 -9.59 -29.57
C LEU A 288 26.54 -9.50 -29.84
N GLU A 289 27.33 -9.08 -28.86
CA GLU A 289 28.79 -9.03 -28.99
C GLU A 289 29.41 -10.44 -29.09
N GLN A 290 28.93 -11.39 -28.30
CA GLN A 290 29.33 -12.80 -28.41
C GLN A 290 29.00 -13.39 -29.78
N THR A 291 27.78 -13.25 -30.26
CA THR A 291 27.35 -13.75 -31.59
C THR A 291 28.10 -13.08 -32.74
N ARG A 292 28.44 -11.79 -32.62
CA ARG A 292 29.35 -11.12 -33.57
C ARG A 292 30.74 -11.74 -33.56
N GLY A 293 31.28 -12.05 -32.38
CA GLY A 293 32.55 -12.74 -32.23
C GLY A 293 32.53 -14.13 -32.88
N GLU A 294 31.50 -14.93 -32.60
CA GLU A 294 31.31 -16.24 -33.21
C GLU A 294 31.21 -16.15 -34.74
N LEU A 295 30.42 -15.21 -35.27
CA LEU A 295 30.31 -14.98 -36.71
C LEU A 295 31.65 -14.61 -37.34
N ALA A 296 32.47 -13.78 -36.67
CA ALA A 296 33.81 -13.43 -37.15
C ALA A 296 34.72 -14.66 -37.21
N THR A 297 34.71 -15.51 -36.17
CA THR A 297 35.50 -16.76 -36.17
C THR A 297 35.02 -17.74 -37.24
N ALA A 298 33.70 -17.87 -37.46
CA ALA A 298 33.14 -18.71 -38.51
C ALA A 298 33.53 -18.21 -39.91
N ARG A 299 33.51 -16.88 -40.14
CA ARG A 299 33.99 -16.27 -41.39
C ARG A 299 35.48 -16.50 -41.61
N GLN A 300 36.30 -16.40 -40.55
CA GLN A 300 37.73 -16.67 -40.65
C GLN A 300 38.00 -18.14 -41.00
N ARG A 301 37.30 -19.09 -40.37
CA ARG A 301 37.38 -20.52 -40.71
C ARG A 301 36.97 -20.76 -42.16
N LEU A 302 35.88 -20.15 -42.61
CA LEU A 302 35.45 -20.25 -44.01
C LEU A 302 36.54 -19.73 -44.97
N ALA A 303 37.14 -18.58 -44.69
CA ALA A 303 38.22 -18.03 -45.51
C ALA A 303 39.45 -18.96 -45.54
N GLN A 304 39.83 -19.56 -44.41
CA GLN A 304 40.90 -20.55 -44.33
C GLN A 304 40.59 -21.79 -45.18
N THR A 305 39.38 -22.33 -45.06
CA THR A 305 38.96 -23.50 -45.86
C THR A 305 38.92 -23.20 -47.36
N LEU A 306 38.54 -21.98 -47.77
CA LEU A 306 38.58 -21.56 -49.17
C LEU A 306 40.02 -21.45 -49.69
N GLN A 307 40.94 -20.92 -48.87
CA GLN A 307 42.37 -20.90 -49.20
C GLN A 307 42.91 -22.32 -49.37
N GLU A 308 42.64 -23.22 -48.42
CA GLU A 308 43.00 -24.64 -48.52
C GLU A 308 42.42 -25.27 -49.79
N MET A 309 41.14 -25.06 -50.09
CA MET A 309 40.51 -25.55 -51.34
C MET A 309 41.24 -25.04 -52.58
N SER A 310 41.54 -23.74 -52.66
CA SER A 310 42.30 -23.19 -53.81
C SER A 310 43.70 -23.78 -53.95
N THR A 311 44.38 -24.09 -52.84
CA THR A 311 45.68 -24.78 -52.89
C THR A 311 45.52 -26.23 -53.38
N PHE A 312 44.47 -26.92 -52.98
CA PHE A 312 44.18 -28.27 -53.48
C PHE A 312 43.80 -28.27 -54.96
N GLU A 313 43.04 -27.27 -55.43
CA GLU A 313 42.73 -27.10 -56.86
C GLU A 313 44.01 -26.87 -57.67
N GLN A 314 44.93 -26.03 -57.19
CA GLN A 314 46.25 -25.83 -57.82
C GLN A 314 47.04 -27.14 -57.87
N GLN A 315 47.13 -27.86 -56.74
CA GLN A 315 47.80 -29.17 -56.69
C GLN A 315 47.17 -30.18 -57.64
N GLN A 316 45.84 -30.18 -57.78
CA GLN A 316 45.15 -31.06 -58.73
C GLN A 316 45.52 -30.73 -60.18
N VAL A 317 45.62 -29.45 -60.53
CA VAL A 317 46.10 -29.02 -61.86
C VAL A 317 47.56 -29.46 -62.06
N ASP A 318 48.43 -29.26 -61.07
CA ASP A 318 49.83 -29.67 -61.15
C ASP A 318 49.98 -31.20 -61.28
N PHE A 319 49.21 -31.99 -60.53
CA PHE A 319 49.24 -33.44 -60.65
C PHE A 319 48.64 -33.95 -61.97
N THR A 320 47.59 -33.31 -62.50
CA THR A 320 46.99 -33.70 -63.79
C THR A 320 47.92 -33.37 -64.96
N THR A 321 48.56 -32.19 -64.95
CA THR A 321 49.59 -31.83 -65.93
C THR A 321 50.80 -32.74 -65.83
N ARG A 322 51.27 -33.05 -64.61
CA ARG A 322 52.38 -34.01 -64.43
C ARG A 322 52.02 -35.41 -64.91
N ARG A 323 50.79 -35.86 -64.68
CA ARG A 323 50.29 -37.14 -65.20
C ARG A 323 50.28 -37.15 -66.72
N GLN A 324 49.80 -36.09 -67.38
CA GLN A 324 49.83 -35.96 -68.84
C GLN A 324 51.26 -36.02 -69.38
N GLN A 325 52.19 -35.26 -68.80
CA GLN A 325 53.61 -35.29 -69.18
C GLN A 325 54.23 -36.70 -69.05
N LEU A 326 53.89 -37.43 -67.98
CA LEU A 326 54.37 -38.80 -67.79
C LEU A 326 53.72 -39.79 -68.77
N GLN A 327 52.45 -39.58 -69.14
CA GLN A 327 51.77 -40.38 -70.16
C GLN A 327 52.38 -40.15 -71.55
N GLU A 328 52.60 -38.90 -71.94
CA GLU A 328 53.29 -38.54 -73.17
C GLU A 328 54.70 -39.15 -73.21
N ALA A 329 55.49 -39.02 -72.14
CA ALA A 329 56.82 -39.61 -72.05
C ALA A 329 56.79 -41.16 -72.15
N LEU A 330 55.74 -41.80 -71.62
CA LEU A 330 55.55 -43.25 -71.73
C LEU A 330 55.18 -43.65 -73.16
N GLU A 331 54.30 -42.91 -73.82
CA GLU A 331 53.93 -43.11 -75.22
C GLU A 331 55.15 -42.93 -76.14
N ASP A 332 55.95 -41.88 -75.91
CA ASP A 332 57.21 -41.64 -76.62
C ASP A 332 58.21 -42.77 -76.43
N CYS A 333 58.44 -43.21 -75.19
CA CYS A 333 59.30 -44.37 -74.92
C CYS A 333 58.74 -45.65 -75.57
N GLY A 334 57.43 -45.82 -75.57
CA GLY A 334 56.73 -46.91 -76.24
C GLY A 334 56.95 -46.91 -77.76
N ALA A 335 56.81 -45.74 -78.39
CA ALA A 335 57.06 -45.53 -79.82
C ALA A 335 58.53 -45.75 -80.17
N GLN A 336 59.46 -45.23 -79.38
CA GLN A 336 60.90 -45.49 -79.53
C GLN A 336 61.21 -46.99 -79.43
N ARG A 337 60.59 -47.69 -78.47
CA ARG A 337 60.74 -49.14 -78.32
C ARG A 337 60.19 -49.91 -79.52
N GLU A 338 59.01 -49.56 -80.04
CA GLU A 338 58.45 -50.21 -81.23
C GLU A 338 59.28 -49.91 -82.49
N ASN A 339 59.76 -48.67 -82.67
CA ASN A 339 60.67 -48.32 -83.76
C ASN A 339 61.98 -49.11 -83.68
N ALA A 340 62.57 -49.23 -82.49
CA ALA A 340 63.77 -50.05 -82.27
C ALA A 340 63.52 -51.54 -82.54
N ARG A 341 62.33 -52.06 -82.16
CA ARG A 341 61.91 -53.44 -82.50
C ARG A 341 61.76 -53.63 -84.00
N GLN A 342 61.11 -52.70 -84.70
CA GLN A 342 60.95 -52.74 -86.15
C GLN A 342 62.32 -52.71 -86.84
N ALA A 343 63.22 -51.81 -86.44
CA ALA A 343 64.59 -51.75 -86.94
C ALA A 343 65.36 -53.05 -86.68
N LEU A 344 65.20 -53.66 -85.50
CA LEU A 344 65.79 -54.97 -85.21
C LEU A 344 65.22 -56.07 -86.11
N THR A 345 63.91 -56.10 -86.35
CA THR A 345 63.29 -57.09 -87.25
C THR A 345 63.74 -56.91 -88.69
N GLU A 346 63.87 -55.67 -89.16
CA GLU A 346 64.40 -55.37 -90.49
C GLU A 346 65.86 -55.82 -90.63
N GLN A 347 66.70 -55.53 -89.63
CA GLN A 347 68.09 -55.99 -89.61
C GLN A 347 68.20 -57.52 -89.55
N LYS A 348 67.31 -58.21 -88.81
CA LYS A 348 67.23 -59.68 -88.81
C LYS A 348 66.84 -60.25 -90.18
N LEU A 349 65.85 -59.64 -90.84
CA LEU A 349 65.45 -60.03 -92.20
C LEU A 349 66.60 -59.81 -93.20
N ARG A 350 67.30 -58.68 -93.13
CA ARG A 350 68.53 -58.44 -93.92
C ARG A 350 69.59 -59.49 -93.62
N ALA A 351 69.85 -59.81 -92.35
CA ALA A 351 70.82 -60.84 -92.00
C ALA A 351 70.42 -62.21 -92.57
N GLN A 352 69.13 -62.56 -92.55
CA GLN A 352 68.60 -63.78 -93.18
C GLN A 352 68.73 -63.74 -94.71
N SER A 353 68.48 -62.61 -95.36
CA SER A 353 68.68 -62.47 -96.81
C SER A 353 70.16 -62.59 -97.17
N TRP A 354 71.07 -61.95 -96.43
CA TRP A 354 72.51 -62.12 -96.59
C TRP A 354 72.96 -63.56 -96.34
N GLN A 355 72.38 -64.26 -95.36
CA GLN A 355 72.64 -65.69 -95.14
C GLN A 355 72.12 -66.55 -96.30
N ALA A 356 70.93 -66.25 -96.82
CA ALA A 356 70.37 -66.93 -97.99
C ALA A 356 71.24 -66.68 -99.24
N GLU A 357 71.65 -65.44 -99.49
CA GLU A 357 72.60 -65.07 -100.55
C GLU A 357 73.93 -65.78 -100.37
N CYS A 358 74.49 -65.80 -99.15
CA CYS A 358 75.70 -66.56 -98.84
C CYS A 358 75.52 -68.05 -99.10
N SER A 359 74.37 -68.63 -98.76
CA SER A 359 74.07 -70.04 -99.02
C SER A 359 73.90 -70.33 -100.52
N GLN A 360 73.26 -69.43 -101.27
CA GLN A 360 73.13 -69.51 -102.73
C GLN A 360 74.49 -69.36 -103.41
N LEU A 361 75.33 -68.44 -102.95
CA LEU A 361 76.71 -68.28 -103.41
C LEU A 361 77.56 -69.49 -103.05
N ARG A 362 77.37 -70.10 -101.88
CA ARG A 362 78.02 -71.38 -101.54
C ARG A 362 77.57 -72.50 -102.46
N GLN A 363 76.28 -72.63 -102.73
CA GLN A 363 75.74 -73.61 -103.68
C GLN A 363 76.16 -73.32 -105.12
N SER A 364 76.35 -72.05 -105.51
CA SER A 364 76.90 -71.70 -106.82
C SER A 364 78.39 -72.01 -106.88
N ILE A 365 79.15 -71.79 -105.80
CA ILE A 365 80.54 -72.22 -105.66
C ILE A 365 80.61 -73.75 -105.72
N GLU A 366 79.77 -74.50 -105.00
CA GLU A 366 79.72 -75.97 -105.08
C GLU A 366 79.33 -76.46 -106.50
N ARG A 367 78.43 -75.75 -107.20
CA ARG A 367 78.15 -76.03 -108.61
C ARG A 367 79.35 -75.72 -109.50
N VAL A 368 80.04 -74.60 -109.31
CA VAL A 368 81.26 -74.26 -110.05
C VAL A 368 82.38 -75.21 -109.70
N GLN A 369 82.47 -75.69 -108.46
CA GLN A 369 83.43 -76.69 -107.99
C GLN A 369 83.14 -78.07 -108.56
N SER A 370 81.89 -78.49 -108.65
CA SER A 370 81.51 -79.75 -109.32
C SER A 370 81.68 -79.64 -110.85
N GLN A 371 81.42 -78.47 -111.45
CA GLN A 371 81.83 -78.17 -112.84
C GLN A 371 83.36 -78.18 -112.98
N LEU A 372 84.10 -77.68 -111.99
CA LEU A 372 85.56 -77.76 -111.94
C LEU A 372 86.04 -79.19 -111.73
N GLU A 373 85.32 -80.03 -110.99
CA GLU A 373 85.61 -81.46 -110.85
C GLU A 373 85.32 -82.21 -112.14
N GLN A 374 84.25 -81.87 -112.86
CA GLN A 374 84.00 -82.36 -114.23
C GLN A 374 85.07 -81.88 -115.21
N ILE A 375 85.51 -80.62 -115.11
CA ILE A 375 86.62 -80.08 -115.88
C ILE A 375 87.94 -80.71 -115.44
N ARG A 376 88.14 -81.04 -114.16
CA ARG A 376 89.31 -81.77 -113.62
C ARG A 376 89.31 -83.22 -114.05
N GLN A 377 88.15 -83.87 -114.19
CA GLN A 377 88.01 -85.20 -114.78
C GLN A 377 88.33 -85.15 -116.28
N ARG A 378 87.82 -84.14 -117.00
CA ARG A 378 88.22 -83.83 -118.40
C ARG A 378 89.69 -83.47 -118.53
N LEU A 379 90.27 -82.77 -117.55
CA LEU A 379 91.68 -82.44 -117.50
C LEU A 379 92.50 -83.65 -117.09
N GLN A 380 92.02 -84.59 -116.28
CA GLN A 380 92.71 -85.86 -115.99
C GLN A 380 92.72 -86.78 -117.22
N GLU A 381 91.70 -86.72 -118.08
CA GLU A 381 91.74 -87.33 -119.41
C GLU A 381 92.74 -86.62 -120.34
N LEU A 382 92.85 -85.29 -120.27
CA LEU A 382 93.71 -84.48 -121.17
C LEU A 382 95.15 -84.20 -120.64
N HIS A 383 95.44 -84.39 -119.35
CA HIS A 383 96.76 -84.23 -118.70
C HIS A 383 97.57 -85.53 -118.64
N SER A 384 97.17 -86.55 -119.40
CA SER A 384 98.11 -87.52 -119.97
C SER A 384 99.05 -86.88 -121.03
N ARG A 385 98.94 -85.56 -121.26
CA ARG A 385 99.92 -84.72 -121.96
C ARG A 385 100.21 -83.46 -121.14
N ALA A 386 101.25 -83.54 -120.31
CA ALA A 386 101.85 -82.46 -119.52
C ALA A 386 102.55 -81.41 -120.42
N PRO A 387 103.17 -80.33 -119.88
CA PRO A 387 103.25 -79.79 -118.50
C PRO A 387 102.69 -78.34 -118.44
N GLY A 388 102.65 -77.56 -117.36
CA GLY A 388 103.35 -77.52 -116.09
C GLY A 388 103.29 -76.06 -115.61
N ASP A 389 102.55 -75.88 -114.53
CA ASP A 389 102.35 -74.73 -113.65
C ASP A 389 103.66 -74.11 -113.09
N ASP A 390 103.73 -72.99 -112.36
CA ASP A 390 102.87 -71.82 -112.05
C ASP A 390 103.55 -71.09 -110.86
N VAL A 391 102.93 -69.98 -110.43
CA VAL A 391 102.79 -69.49 -109.04
C VAL A 391 103.74 -68.40 -108.50
N THR A 392 103.20 -67.17 -108.50
CA THR A 392 103.53 -66.05 -107.58
C THR A 392 102.34 -65.62 -106.69
N ALA A 393 101.26 -66.41 -106.58
CA ALA A 393 99.99 -65.96 -105.97
C ALA A 393 99.71 -66.35 -104.49
N LEU A 394 100.60 -67.08 -103.80
CA LEU A 394 100.34 -67.61 -102.43
C LEU A 394 100.63 -66.66 -101.26
N ARG A 395 101.05 -65.40 -101.51
CA ARG A 395 101.42 -64.46 -100.43
C ARG A 395 100.28 -63.54 -99.96
N SER A 396 99.22 -63.33 -100.74
CA SER A 396 98.13 -62.40 -100.36
C SER A 396 97.06 -63.01 -99.43
N GLN A 397 96.95 -64.34 -99.38
CA GLN A 397 95.92 -65.03 -98.59
C GLN A 397 96.30 -65.16 -97.10
N LEU A 398 97.57 -64.99 -96.74
CA LEU A 398 98.05 -65.11 -95.36
C LEU A 398 97.79 -63.82 -94.55
N ASP A 399 97.91 -62.66 -95.19
CA ASP A 399 97.65 -61.36 -94.55
C ASP A 399 96.17 -61.12 -94.22
N GLN A 400 95.25 -61.75 -94.97
CA GLN A 400 93.80 -61.66 -94.72
C GLN A 400 93.35 -62.44 -93.47
N CYS A 401 93.97 -63.58 -93.15
CA CYS A 401 93.61 -64.39 -92.01
C CYS A 401 94.07 -63.78 -90.67
N LEU A 402 95.20 -63.06 -90.65
CA LEU A 402 95.71 -62.39 -89.44
C LEU A 402 94.84 -61.19 -89.02
N GLN A 403 94.24 -60.47 -89.97
CA GLN A 403 93.32 -59.35 -89.65
C GLN A 403 91.99 -59.82 -89.03
N GLN A 404 91.52 -61.03 -89.38
CA GLN A 404 90.28 -61.58 -88.82
C GLN A 404 90.45 -62.06 -87.37
N GLN A 405 91.66 -62.47 -86.97
CA GLN A 405 91.93 -62.87 -85.60
C GLN A 405 91.92 -61.66 -84.64
N LEU A 406 92.56 -60.56 -85.06
CA LEU A 406 92.72 -59.33 -84.26
C LEU A 406 91.37 -58.65 -83.95
N THR A 407 90.41 -58.70 -84.89
CA THR A 407 89.05 -58.17 -84.69
C THR A 407 88.18 -59.05 -83.78
N SER A 408 88.44 -60.36 -83.75
CA SER A 408 87.72 -61.28 -82.85
C SER A 408 88.18 -61.15 -81.39
N GLU A 409 89.46 -60.90 -81.16
CA GLU A 409 90.00 -60.66 -79.80
C GLU A 409 89.52 -59.34 -79.20
N GLN A 410 89.43 -58.27 -80.01
CA GLN A 410 88.89 -56.97 -79.58
C GLN A 410 87.42 -57.07 -79.13
N ARG A 411 86.59 -57.82 -79.85
CA ARG A 411 85.18 -58.04 -79.45
C ARG A 411 85.05 -58.78 -78.12
N LEU A 412 86.01 -59.66 -77.80
CA LEU A 412 86.01 -60.42 -76.57
C LEU A 412 86.48 -59.58 -75.37
N THR A 413 87.42 -58.65 -75.59
CA THR A 413 87.80 -57.66 -74.57
C THR A 413 86.68 -56.68 -74.26
N ASP A 414 85.97 -56.20 -75.28
CA ASP A 414 84.87 -55.23 -75.11
C ASP A 414 83.69 -55.87 -74.35
N ALA A 415 83.33 -57.11 -74.68
CA ALA A 415 82.28 -57.85 -73.96
C ALA A 415 82.65 -58.12 -72.48
N ARG A 416 83.93 -58.37 -72.19
CA ARG A 416 84.41 -58.54 -70.80
C ARG A 416 84.39 -57.23 -70.01
N GLN A 417 84.68 -56.10 -70.65
CA GLN A 417 84.59 -54.78 -70.01
C GLN A 417 83.14 -54.40 -69.69
N ALA A 418 82.20 -54.63 -70.62
CA ALA A 418 80.78 -54.36 -70.39
C ALA A 418 80.19 -55.21 -69.24
N LEU A 419 80.62 -56.47 -69.09
CA LEU A 419 80.22 -57.32 -67.97
C LEU A 419 80.75 -56.77 -66.63
N ALA A 420 82.03 -56.36 -66.59
CA ALA A 420 82.65 -55.80 -65.39
C ALA A 420 81.99 -54.48 -64.95
N GLU A 421 81.57 -53.64 -65.90
CA GLU A 421 80.83 -52.40 -65.62
C GLU A 421 79.45 -52.69 -65.01
N GLN A 422 78.71 -53.67 -65.54
CA GLN A 422 77.41 -54.05 -64.96
C GLN A 422 77.54 -54.68 -63.57
N GLU A 423 78.55 -55.52 -63.32
CA GLU A 423 78.81 -56.06 -61.99
C GLU A 423 79.17 -54.97 -60.97
N GLN A 424 79.89 -53.92 -61.39
CA GLN A 424 80.18 -52.77 -60.54
C GLN A 424 78.92 -51.92 -60.25
N ALA A 425 78.05 -51.72 -61.25
CA ALA A 425 76.78 -51.02 -61.06
C ALA A 425 75.84 -51.75 -60.08
N ILE A 426 75.76 -53.08 -60.17
CA ILE A 426 74.98 -53.90 -59.24
C ILE A 426 75.53 -53.77 -57.80
N ARG A 427 76.85 -53.88 -57.62
CA ARG A 427 77.48 -53.71 -56.29
C ARG A 427 77.28 -52.30 -55.71
N ALA A 428 77.24 -51.27 -56.54
CA ALA A 428 76.97 -49.90 -56.10
C ALA A 428 75.52 -49.72 -55.61
N LEU A 429 74.55 -50.31 -56.33
CA LEU A 429 73.13 -50.29 -55.95
C LEU A 429 72.86 -51.12 -54.68
N GLU A 430 73.54 -52.24 -54.48
CA GLU A 430 73.43 -53.04 -53.24
C GLU A 430 73.98 -52.29 -52.02
N ARG A 431 75.08 -51.53 -52.19
CA ARG A 431 75.62 -50.67 -51.14
C ARG A 431 74.68 -49.53 -50.79
N SER A 432 74.11 -48.84 -51.79
CA SER A 432 73.17 -47.73 -51.53
C SER A 432 71.89 -48.22 -50.86
N ARG A 433 71.38 -49.40 -51.24
CA ARG A 433 70.26 -50.05 -50.56
C ARG A 433 70.59 -50.35 -49.09
N GLY A 434 71.76 -50.94 -48.80
CA GLY A 434 72.18 -51.24 -47.43
C GLY A 434 72.35 -50.00 -46.54
N GLU A 435 72.80 -48.88 -47.09
CA GLU A 435 72.89 -47.60 -46.36
C GLU A 435 71.51 -47.00 -46.06
N LEU A 436 70.57 -47.09 -46.99
CA LEU A 436 69.18 -46.67 -46.78
C LEU A 436 68.49 -47.54 -45.73
N ASP A 437 68.66 -48.87 -45.79
CA ASP A 437 68.10 -49.80 -44.80
C ASP A 437 68.63 -49.51 -43.38
N LYS A 438 69.93 -49.19 -43.24
CA LYS A 438 70.51 -48.74 -41.96
C LYS A 438 69.91 -47.43 -41.47
N ARG A 439 69.74 -46.42 -42.35
CA ARG A 439 69.09 -45.14 -41.98
C ARG A 439 67.65 -45.33 -41.53
N VAL A 440 66.88 -46.18 -42.21
CA VAL A 440 65.50 -46.51 -41.81
C VAL A 440 65.48 -47.19 -40.44
N SER A 441 66.40 -48.12 -40.17
CA SER A 441 66.50 -48.76 -38.85
C SER A 441 66.81 -47.76 -37.73
N SER A 442 67.76 -46.85 -37.92
CA SER A 442 68.09 -45.83 -36.92
C SER A 442 66.95 -44.84 -36.66
N LEU A 443 66.19 -44.47 -37.70
CA LEU A 443 65.02 -43.59 -37.53
C LEU A 443 63.89 -44.30 -36.78
N ARG A 444 63.68 -45.61 -37.01
CA ARG A 444 62.70 -46.41 -36.26
C ARG A 444 63.06 -46.51 -34.78
N GLU A 445 64.34 -46.75 -34.47
CA GLU A 445 64.83 -46.78 -33.09
C GLU A 445 64.65 -45.42 -32.40
N ALA A 446 64.93 -44.31 -33.08
CA ALA A 446 64.74 -42.96 -32.54
C ALA A 446 63.25 -42.65 -32.27
N ILE A 447 62.34 -43.05 -33.17
CA ILE A 447 60.89 -42.90 -32.97
C ILE A 447 60.41 -43.73 -31.77
N GLN A 448 60.85 -44.98 -31.66
CA GLN A 448 60.49 -45.85 -30.53
C GLN A 448 61.00 -45.29 -29.20
N ALA A 449 62.22 -44.74 -29.17
CA ALA A 449 62.77 -44.08 -27.98
C ALA A 449 61.93 -42.86 -27.55
N GLN A 450 61.54 -42.00 -28.50
CA GLN A 450 60.69 -40.83 -28.21
C GLN A 450 59.27 -41.23 -27.77
N GLN A 451 58.71 -42.29 -28.35
CA GLN A 451 57.41 -42.84 -27.93
C GLN A 451 57.45 -43.36 -26.50
N LEU A 452 58.53 -44.06 -26.11
CA LEU A 452 58.72 -44.52 -24.73
C LEU A 452 58.81 -43.36 -23.74
N ILE A 453 59.58 -42.30 -24.06
CA ILE A 453 59.69 -41.10 -23.21
C ILE A 453 58.32 -40.41 -23.06
N CYS A 454 57.57 -40.27 -24.15
CA CYS A 454 56.24 -39.65 -24.13
C CYS A 454 55.25 -40.49 -23.30
N HIS A 455 55.31 -41.82 -23.43
CA HIS A 455 54.48 -42.73 -22.63
C HIS A 455 54.86 -42.71 -21.15
N GLU A 456 56.16 -42.67 -20.81
CA GLU A 456 56.64 -42.53 -19.43
C GLU A 456 56.18 -41.20 -18.81
N ALA A 457 56.28 -40.09 -19.56
CA ALA A 457 55.79 -38.78 -19.12
C ALA A 457 54.26 -38.76 -18.94
N GLN A 458 53.52 -39.44 -19.81
CA GLN A 458 52.06 -39.55 -19.70
C GLN A 458 51.65 -40.36 -18.47
N VAL A 459 52.31 -41.50 -18.20
CA VAL A 459 52.07 -42.31 -17.00
C VAL A 459 52.40 -41.52 -15.75
N ARG A 460 53.55 -40.81 -15.70
CA ARG A 460 53.91 -39.93 -14.57
C ARG A 460 52.87 -38.84 -14.32
N ARG A 461 52.42 -38.16 -15.38
CA ARG A 461 51.35 -37.15 -15.28
C ARG A 461 50.09 -37.76 -14.70
N GLN A 462 49.71 -38.95 -15.15
CA GLN A 462 48.50 -39.63 -14.69
C GLN A 462 48.61 -40.05 -13.22
N THR A 463 49.75 -40.62 -12.80
CA THR A 463 50.00 -40.92 -11.38
C THR A 463 49.98 -39.69 -10.49
N LEU A 464 50.48 -38.54 -10.97
CA LEU A 464 50.43 -37.29 -10.20
C LEU A 464 49.00 -36.75 -10.07
N VAL A 465 48.19 -36.84 -11.12
CA VAL A 465 46.77 -36.49 -11.07
C VAL A 465 46.01 -37.41 -10.11
N ASP A 466 46.28 -38.72 -10.17
CA ASP A 466 45.65 -39.70 -9.27
C ASP A 466 46.04 -39.45 -7.80
N GLN A 467 47.31 -39.13 -7.51
CA GLN A 467 47.77 -38.76 -6.16
C GLN A 467 47.12 -37.46 -5.64
N ILE A 468 46.89 -36.47 -6.50
CA ILE A 468 46.22 -35.22 -6.13
C ILE A 468 44.74 -35.49 -5.81
N ASN A 469 44.09 -36.35 -6.60
CA ASN A 469 42.70 -36.76 -6.36
C ASN A 469 42.56 -37.57 -5.07
N GLU A 470 43.51 -38.46 -4.73
CA GLU A 470 43.53 -39.20 -3.45
C GLU A 470 43.66 -38.29 -2.22
N LEU A 471 44.27 -37.12 -2.37
CA LEU A 471 44.39 -36.11 -1.31
C LEU A 471 43.16 -35.19 -1.20
N GLU A 472 42.09 -35.46 -1.94
CA GLU A 472 40.85 -34.66 -2.02
C GLU A 472 41.09 -33.17 -2.36
N LEU A 473 42.14 -32.89 -3.15
CA LEU A 473 42.51 -31.55 -3.60
C LEU A 473 42.15 -31.34 -5.07
N ASP A 474 41.62 -30.17 -5.41
CA ASP A 474 41.36 -29.79 -6.81
C ASP A 474 42.66 -29.40 -7.54
N LEU A 475 42.97 -30.11 -8.63
CA LEU A 475 44.16 -29.88 -9.47
C LEU A 475 44.31 -28.43 -9.94
N SER A 476 43.21 -27.75 -10.25
CA SER A 476 43.19 -26.35 -10.70
C SER A 476 43.63 -25.38 -9.60
N VAL A 477 43.28 -25.66 -8.34
CA VAL A 477 43.64 -24.85 -7.18
C VAL A 477 45.12 -25.02 -6.84
N VAL A 478 45.63 -26.25 -6.93
CA VAL A 478 47.07 -26.55 -6.72
C VAL A 478 47.94 -25.89 -7.77
N LEU A 479 47.53 -25.88 -9.05
CA LEU A 479 48.27 -25.22 -10.13
C LEU A 479 48.26 -23.70 -10.01
N GLN A 480 47.18 -23.09 -9.52
CA GLN A 480 47.11 -21.63 -9.29
C GLN A 480 47.92 -21.17 -8.07
N ALA A 481 48.08 -22.02 -7.06
CA ALA A 481 48.91 -21.76 -5.88
C ALA A 481 50.41 -22.04 -6.11
N LEU A 482 50.76 -22.65 -7.25
CA LEU A 482 52.13 -22.99 -7.61
C LEU A 482 52.85 -21.75 -8.18
N PRO A 483 54.00 -21.33 -7.63
CA PRO A 483 54.80 -20.28 -8.26
C PRO A 483 55.44 -20.77 -9.56
N ASP A 484 55.56 -19.90 -10.57
CA ASP A 484 56.12 -20.21 -11.90
C ASP A 484 57.58 -20.74 -11.88
N THR A 485 58.27 -20.64 -10.74
CA THR A 485 59.64 -21.12 -10.51
C THR A 485 59.72 -22.41 -9.69
N ALA A 486 58.59 -23.10 -9.49
CA ALA A 486 58.54 -24.33 -8.70
C ALA A 486 59.28 -25.50 -9.40
N ALA A 487 60.37 -25.97 -8.80
CA ALA A 487 61.11 -27.17 -9.23
C ALA A 487 60.95 -28.29 -8.20
N GLU A 488 60.55 -29.49 -8.64
CA GLU A 488 60.28 -30.67 -7.78
C GLU A 488 61.41 -30.95 -6.77
N ALA A 489 62.66 -30.89 -7.22
CA ALA A 489 63.83 -31.14 -6.39
C ALA A 489 63.97 -30.18 -5.19
N ASP A 490 63.48 -28.94 -5.30
CA ASP A 490 63.57 -27.95 -4.23
C ASP A 490 62.46 -28.13 -3.20
N TRP A 491 61.28 -28.59 -3.63
CA TRP A 491 60.15 -28.88 -2.74
C TRP A 491 60.37 -30.17 -1.95
N VAL A 492 60.96 -31.21 -2.56
CA VAL A 492 61.38 -32.43 -1.85
C VAL A 492 62.38 -32.08 -0.73
N LYS A 493 63.38 -31.25 -1.01
CA LYS A 493 64.32 -30.76 0.01
C LYS A 493 63.64 -29.96 1.14
N ARG A 494 62.62 -29.16 0.82
CA ARG A 494 61.84 -28.43 1.83
C ARG A 494 60.99 -29.36 2.69
N ILE A 495 60.37 -30.38 2.10
CA ILE A 495 59.61 -31.40 2.83
C ILE A 495 60.55 -32.19 3.76
N GLU A 496 61.73 -32.59 3.30
CA GLU A 496 62.74 -33.24 4.13
C GLU A 496 63.23 -32.33 5.27
N ALA A 497 63.45 -31.05 4.99
CA ALA A 497 63.82 -30.06 6.02
C ALA A 497 62.71 -29.83 7.07
N VAL A 498 61.45 -29.88 6.66
CA VAL A 498 60.29 -29.79 7.58
C VAL A 498 60.13 -31.09 8.36
N ALA A 499 60.24 -32.26 7.72
CA ALA A 499 60.16 -33.57 8.37
C ALA A 499 61.24 -33.75 9.43
N THR A 500 62.49 -33.34 9.13
CA THR A 500 63.59 -33.35 10.11
C THR A 500 63.37 -32.36 11.25
N ARG A 501 62.69 -31.23 11.00
CA ARG A 501 62.34 -30.23 12.03
C ARG A 501 61.17 -30.67 12.91
N ILE A 502 60.20 -31.40 12.34
CA ILE A 502 59.10 -32.06 13.07
C ILE A 502 59.65 -33.20 13.96
N GLN A 503 60.55 -34.03 13.44
CA GLN A 503 61.22 -35.06 14.25
C GLN A 503 62.01 -34.46 15.41
N ARG A 504 62.63 -33.29 15.22
CA ARG A 504 63.32 -32.56 16.30
C ARG A 504 62.34 -31.95 17.33
N LEU A 505 61.16 -31.53 16.93
CA LEU A 505 60.12 -31.03 17.86
C LEU A 505 59.43 -32.18 18.62
N GLY A 506 59.22 -33.33 17.99
CA GLY A 506 58.74 -34.54 18.66
C GLY A 506 59.69 -35.04 19.75
N ALA A 507 61.01 -34.90 19.55
CA ALA A 507 62.01 -35.20 20.56
C ALA A 507 62.02 -34.22 21.76
N ILE A 508 61.50 -33.00 21.58
CA ILE A 508 61.47 -31.97 22.63
C ILE A 508 60.17 -32.06 23.46
N ASN A 509 59.05 -32.49 22.87
CA ASN A 509 57.77 -32.74 23.57
C ASN A 509 57.66 -34.14 24.24
N LEU A 510 58.65 -35.02 24.07
CA LEU A 510 58.80 -36.27 24.81
C LEU A 510 59.78 -36.14 26.00
N ALA A 511 60.38 -34.96 26.18
CA ALA A 511 61.32 -34.62 27.25
C ALA A 511 60.76 -33.59 28.26
N ALA A 512 59.47 -33.25 28.17
CA ALA A 512 58.65 -32.56 29.16
C ALA A 512 57.38 -33.38 29.38
#